data_AF-A0A965JSU7-F1
#
_entry.id   AF-A0A965JSU7-F1
#
_cell.length_a   1.000
_cell.length_b   1.000
_cell.length_c   1.000
_cell.angle_alpha   90.00
_cell.angle_beta   90.00
_cell.angle_gamma   90.00
#
_symmetry.space_group_name_H-M   'P 1'
#
loop_
_entity.id
_entity.type
_entity.pdbx_description
1 polymer ?
#
loop_
_entity_poly.entity_id
_entity_poly.type
_entity_poly.pdbx_seq_one_letter_code
_entity_poly.pdbx_strand_id
1 'polypeptide(L)'
;MLLNASTQPTATVTIFLKKLINKKFTFFYLIFLAIASCSGSQNKTAGTPAWYSSPKQNSAENLYGVSVGATLEEATKSALADAASRLMVSISSDSTLLREEDKSGVNEEMRNQVKQNIEKIDFTNFKVSQSEKSGVQIFVEVEIKRSPFISDQKEKIAFAERQVSDLEKNLSGANPIQKRVNLLKILDLEKQIELSSRILNGAGESINLKEKLNRLAFFQNQFNQLTDKIEFYFEMNSAKEISQIIRGALNKEKIKIANSRSNSANQITIKINSSSRSDEIYGAHINKLRINFENISNSKTVASNSIEVTGSSTISEKEAYLAAVKSLEDKISQDGILKILGILN
;
A
#
# COMPACT_ATOMS: atom_id res chain seq x y z
N MET A 1 -44.96 -53.49 4.17
CA MET A 1 -44.85 -54.96 4.03
C MET A 1 -43.59 -55.36 4.79
N LEU A 2 -43.74 -55.60 6.09
CA LEU A 2 -43.65 -56.92 6.78
C LEU A 2 -42.18 -57.23 7.15
N LEU A 3 -41.75 -57.02 8.41
CA LEU A 3 -41.88 -57.87 9.62
C LEU A 3 -40.98 -59.11 9.61
N ASN A 4 -40.42 -59.37 10.80
CA ASN A 4 -40.02 -60.65 11.39
C ASN A 4 -38.69 -61.29 10.93
N ALA A 5 -37.95 -62.03 11.76
CA ALA A 5 -38.00 -62.32 13.20
C ALA A 5 -36.74 -63.10 13.59
N SER A 6 -36.44 -63.06 14.89
CA SER A 6 -35.86 -64.11 15.77
C SER A 6 -34.95 -65.22 15.21
N THR A 7 -33.88 -65.52 15.95
CA THR A 7 -33.81 -66.70 16.86
C THR A 7 -32.47 -66.75 17.62
N GLN A 8 -32.55 -66.89 18.94
CA GLN A 8 -31.49 -67.45 19.81
C GLN A 8 -31.49 -69.00 19.69
N PRO A 9 -30.62 -69.79 20.40
CA PRO A 9 -30.83 -70.09 21.84
C PRO A 9 -29.51 -70.36 22.66
N THR A 10 -29.44 -69.94 23.94
CA THR A 10 -29.45 -70.76 25.20
C THR A 10 -28.06 -71.26 25.66
N ALA A 11 -27.69 -71.44 26.94
CA ALA A 11 -28.40 -71.44 28.22
C ALA A 11 -27.40 -71.30 29.40
N THR A 12 -27.82 -70.60 30.47
CA THR A 12 -27.79 -70.94 31.93
C THR A 12 -26.55 -71.63 32.55
N VAL A 13 -26.11 -71.34 33.78
CA VAL A 13 -26.70 -71.87 35.04
C VAL A 13 -25.93 -71.35 36.29
N THR A 14 -26.69 -70.94 37.31
CA THR A 14 -26.46 -70.88 38.79
C THR A 14 -25.49 -69.93 39.51
N ILE A 15 -26.15 -69.08 40.29
CA ILE A 15 -25.89 -68.62 41.67
C ILE A 15 -25.68 -69.79 42.65
N PHE A 16 -24.72 -69.68 43.59
CA PHE A 16 -24.78 -70.05 45.04
C PHE A 16 -23.36 -69.87 45.63
N LEU A 17 -23.06 -68.87 46.46
CA LEU A 17 -23.39 -68.66 47.90
C LEU A 17 -22.22 -69.00 48.84
N LYS A 18 -21.93 -67.99 49.67
CA LYS A 18 -21.33 -68.00 51.03
C LYS A 18 -19.81 -68.26 51.14
N LYS A 19 -19.09 -67.70 52.10
CA LYS A 19 -19.23 -66.64 53.14
C LYS A 19 -18.09 -66.96 54.11
N LEU A 20 -17.10 -66.08 54.26
CA LEU A 20 -16.26 -65.95 55.46
C LEU A 20 -15.52 -64.60 55.29
N ILE A 21 -16.03 -63.49 55.81
CA ILE A 21 -15.90 -63.01 57.20
C ILE A 21 -14.42 -63.00 57.65
N ASN A 22 -13.77 -61.83 57.67
CA ASN A 22 -13.62 -61.09 58.92
C ASN A 22 -12.96 -59.71 58.75
N LYS A 23 -13.65 -58.70 59.31
CA LYS A 23 -13.13 -57.60 60.12
C LYS A 23 -11.66 -57.20 59.90
N LYS A 24 -11.45 -56.14 59.12
CA LYS A 24 -10.46 -55.05 59.31
C LYS A 24 -10.32 -54.27 58.01
N PHE A 25 -11.35 -53.52 57.60
CA PHE A 25 -11.17 -52.55 56.52
C PHE A 25 -12.11 -51.35 56.62
N THR A 26 -12.49 -50.98 57.84
CA THR A 26 -13.20 -49.74 58.17
C THR A 26 -12.25 -48.79 58.91
N PHE A 27 -11.15 -48.45 58.25
CA PHE A 27 -10.25 -47.37 58.73
C PHE A 27 -9.61 -46.55 57.59
N PHE A 28 -10.01 -46.76 56.34
CA PHE A 28 -9.40 -46.08 55.17
C PHE A 28 -10.36 -45.14 54.43
N TYR A 29 -11.49 -44.76 55.05
CA TYR A 29 -12.50 -43.85 54.46
C TYR A 29 -12.55 -42.47 55.17
N LEU A 30 -11.52 -42.14 55.95
CA LEU A 30 -11.44 -40.90 56.75
C LEU A 30 -10.13 -40.11 56.53
N ILE A 31 -9.39 -40.42 55.45
CA ILE A 31 -8.14 -39.74 55.03
C ILE A 31 -8.21 -39.37 53.53
N PHE A 32 -9.42 -39.19 52.97
CA PHE A 32 -9.61 -38.64 51.62
C PHE A 32 -10.54 -37.41 51.59
N LEU A 33 -10.77 -36.81 52.78
CA LEU A 33 -11.67 -35.66 52.97
C LEU A 33 -10.94 -34.43 53.56
N ALA A 34 -9.64 -34.27 53.26
CA ALA A 34 -8.80 -33.18 53.81
C ALA A 34 -7.98 -32.43 52.74
N ILE A 35 -8.47 -32.32 51.50
CA ILE A 35 -7.90 -31.41 50.48
C ILE A 35 -8.97 -30.48 49.87
N ALA A 36 -10.16 -30.40 50.48
CA ALA A 36 -11.17 -29.40 50.14
C ALA A 36 -11.06 -28.19 51.07
N SER A 37 -9.94 -27.45 50.99
CA SER A 37 -9.79 -26.11 51.57
C SER A 37 -8.57 -25.41 50.99
N CYS A 38 -8.65 -25.06 49.70
CA CYS A 38 -8.11 -23.79 49.25
C CYS A 38 -9.31 -22.87 49.04
N SER A 39 -9.61 -22.14 50.10
CA SER A 39 -10.37 -20.91 50.13
C SER A 39 -10.16 -20.07 48.87
N GLY A 40 -11.29 -19.67 48.26
CA GLY A 40 -11.33 -18.76 47.14
C GLY A 40 -10.63 -17.43 47.47
N SER A 41 -9.44 -17.26 46.93
CA SER A 41 -9.10 -15.98 46.33
C SER A 41 -9.79 -15.97 44.97
N GLN A 42 -10.89 -15.22 44.84
CA GLN A 42 -11.24 -14.72 43.52
C GLN A 42 -10.09 -13.82 43.08
N ASN A 43 -9.09 -14.42 42.42
CA ASN A 43 -8.29 -13.71 41.46
C ASN A 43 -9.32 -13.16 40.48
N LYS A 44 -9.60 -11.86 40.56
CA LYS A 44 -10.15 -11.13 39.41
C LYS A 44 -9.15 -11.41 38.30
N THR A 45 -9.41 -12.45 37.52
CA THR A 45 -8.79 -12.62 36.21
C THR A 45 -8.97 -11.28 35.55
N ALA A 46 -7.85 -10.66 35.18
CA ALA A 46 -7.80 -9.56 34.24
C ALA A 46 -8.62 -10.00 33.02
N GLY A 47 -9.92 -9.71 33.08
CA GLY A 47 -10.91 -10.21 32.15
C GLY A 47 -10.96 -9.30 30.96
N THR A 48 -11.20 -9.88 29.79
CA THR A 48 -11.55 -9.11 28.60
C THR A 48 -12.80 -8.28 28.91
N PRO A 49 -12.78 -6.96 28.67
CA PRO A 49 -13.93 -6.12 28.94
C PRO A 49 -15.17 -6.60 28.17
N ALA A 50 -16.35 -6.47 28.79
CA ALA A 50 -17.61 -6.92 28.18
C ALA A 50 -17.89 -6.22 26.84
N TRP A 51 -17.59 -4.92 26.75
CA TRP A 51 -17.74 -4.13 25.54
C TRP A 51 -16.77 -4.55 24.43
N TYR A 52 -15.62 -5.15 24.74
CA TYR A 52 -14.69 -5.68 23.75
C TYR A 52 -15.17 -7.03 23.19
N SER A 53 -15.78 -7.85 24.05
CA SER A 53 -16.32 -9.16 23.67
C SER A 53 -17.60 -9.05 22.83
N SER A 54 -18.33 -7.93 22.95
CA SER A 54 -19.52 -7.61 22.16
C SER A 54 -19.43 -6.15 21.68
N PRO A 55 -18.57 -5.87 20.69
CA PRO A 55 -18.32 -4.51 20.24
C PRO A 55 -19.54 -3.89 19.58
N LYS A 56 -19.68 -2.57 19.72
CA LYS A 56 -20.72 -1.82 19.01
C LYS A 56 -20.62 -2.05 17.51
N GLN A 57 -21.77 -2.17 16.87
CA GLN A 57 -21.89 -2.27 15.43
C GLN A 57 -21.94 -0.86 14.82
N ASN A 58 -21.49 -0.74 13.57
CA ASN A 58 -21.59 0.50 12.81
C ASN A 58 -23.07 0.93 12.72
N SER A 59 -23.31 2.23 12.89
CA SER A 59 -24.64 2.83 12.74
C SER A 59 -24.65 3.84 11.59
N ALA A 60 -25.80 4.50 11.39
CA ALA A 60 -25.92 5.61 10.44
C ALA A 60 -25.14 6.86 10.89
N GLU A 61 -24.88 7.00 12.20
CA GLU A 61 -24.21 8.17 12.78
C GLU A 61 -22.72 7.93 13.01
N ASN A 62 -22.33 6.72 13.41
CA ASN A 62 -20.99 6.41 13.87
C ASN A 62 -20.44 5.12 13.28
N LEU A 63 -19.13 5.09 13.07
CA LEU A 63 -18.34 3.87 12.85
C LEU A 63 -17.60 3.51 14.13
N TYR A 64 -17.41 2.22 14.35
CA TYR A 64 -16.72 1.70 15.52
C TYR A 64 -15.64 0.71 15.12
N GLY A 65 -14.59 0.68 15.93
CA GLY A 65 -13.56 -0.36 15.88
C GLY A 65 -13.05 -0.66 17.28
N VAL A 66 -12.62 -1.89 17.50
CA VAL A 66 -12.03 -2.32 18.76
C VAL A 66 -10.70 -3.01 18.52
N SER A 67 -9.75 -2.81 19.43
CA SER A 67 -8.50 -3.58 19.41
C SER A 67 -7.84 -3.63 20.78
N VAL A 68 -6.76 -4.39 20.85
CA VAL A 68 -5.94 -4.59 22.04
C VAL A 68 -4.48 -4.34 21.68
N GLY A 69 -3.73 -3.72 22.58
CA GLY A 69 -2.31 -3.41 22.39
C GLY A 69 -1.55 -3.36 23.70
N ALA A 70 -0.22 -3.29 23.62
CA ALA A 70 0.64 -3.10 24.78
C ALA A 70 0.57 -1.65 25.30
N THR A 71 0.27 -0.71 24.40
CA THR A 71 0.08 0.72 24.73
C THR A 71 -1.28 1.22 24.22
N LEU A 72 -1.74 2.34 24.79
CA LEU A 72 -2.97 3.00 24.34
C LEU A 72 -2.88 3.41 22.86
N GLU A 73 -1.73 3.93 22.44
CA GLU A 73 -1.49 4.35 21.06
C GLU A 73 -1.56 3.18 20.08
N GLU A 74 -0.88 2.08 20.39
CA GLU A 74 -0.89 0.86 19.56
C GLU A 74 -2.30 0.28 19.46
N ALA A 75 -3.00 0.17 20.58
CA ALA A 75 -4.38 -0.32 20.64
C ALA A 75 -5.33 0.60 19.85
N THR A 76 -5.15 1.92 19.95
CA THR A 76 -5.94 2.90 19.20
C THR A 76 -5.71 2.80 17.70
N LYS A 77 -4.45 2.75 17.26
CA LYS A 77 -4.10 2.58 15.84
C LYS A 77 -4.69 1.29 15.27
N SER A 78 -4.62 0.21 16.03
CA SER A 78 -5.18 -1.08 15.64
C SER A 78 -6.71 -1.08 15.65
N ALA A 79 -7.35 -0.33 16.56
CA ALA A 79 -8.80 -0.16 16.58
C ALA A 79 -9.31 0.67 15.40
N LEU A 80 -8.54 1.67 14.95
CA LEU A 80 -8.83 2.41 13.71
C LEU A 80 -8.72 1.50 12.48
N ALA A 81 -7.72 0.61 12.43
CA ALA A 81 -7.61 -0.40 11.38
C ALA A 81 -8.78 -1.41 11.39
N ASP A 82 -9.27 -1.80 12.57
CA ASP A 82 -10.50 -2.61 12.71
C ASP A 82 -11.73 -1.85 12.19
N ALA A 83 -11.90 -0.57 12.55
CA ALA A 83 -13.00 0.25 12.04
C ALA A 83 -12.99 0.35 10.49
N ALA A 84 -11.82 0.58 9.90
CA ALA A 84 -11.62 0.58 8.45
C ALA A 84 -11.94 -0.78 7.82
N SER A 85 -11.53 -1.87 8.46
CA SER A 85 -11.81 -3.23 7.99
C SER A 85 -13.31 -3.52 7.99
N ARG A 86 -14.02 -3.16 9.06
CA ARG A 86 -15.47 -3.33 9.17
C ARG A 86 -16.23 -2.50 8.13
N LEU A 87 -15.81 -1.26 7.89
CA LEU A 87 -16.35 -0.43 6.81
C LEU A 87 -16.18 -1.12 5.45
N MET A 88 -15.01 -1.71 5.19
CA MET A 88 -14.70 -2.39 3.93
C MET A 88 -15.38 -3.75 3.76
N VAL A 89 -15.62 -4.50 4.84
CA VAL A 89 -16.41 -5.74 4.80
C VAL A 89 -17.89 -5.45 4.55
N SER A 90 -18.42 -4.35 5.09
CA SER A 90 -19.76 -3.86 4.76
C SER A 90 -19.88 -3.60 3.25
N ILE A 91 -18.88 -2.94 2.65
CA ILE A 91 -18.79 -2.72 1.19
C ILE A 91 -18.85 -4.04 0.43
N SER A 92 -18.01 -4.99 0.82
CA SER A 92 -17.83 -6.25 0.07
C SER A 92 -19.12 -7.08 0.09
N SER A 93 -19.81 -7.10 1.23
CA SER A 93 -21.07 -7.85 1.40
C SER A 93 -22.22 -7.23 0.59
N ASP A 94 -22.34 -5.91 0.56
CA ASP A 94 -23.34 -5.21 -0.26
C ASP A 94 -23.02 -5.33 -1.77
N SER A 95 -21.74 -5.32 -2.13
CA SER A 95 -21.29 -5.50 -3.52
C SER A 95 -21.44 -6.93 -4.02
N THR A 96 -21.37 -7.96 -3.17
CA THR A 96 -21.62 -9.35 -3.58
C THR A 96 -23.08 -9.60 -3.95
N LEU A 97 -24.02 -8.93 -3.26
CA LEU A 97 -25.45 -9.00 -3.59
C LEU A 97 -25.77 -8.36 -4.95
N LEU A 98 -24.94 -7.43 -5.43
CA LEU A 98 -25.05 -6.82 -6.76
C LEU A 98 -24.27 -7.59 -7.87
N ARG A 99 -23.50 -8.63 -7.52
CA ARG A 99 -22.54 -9.30 -8.42
C ARG A 99 -22.64 -10.83 -8.48
N GLU A 100 -23.69 -11.45 -7.94
CA GLU A 100 -23.99 -12.86 -8.22
C GLU A 100 -24.31 -13.13 -9.70
N GLU A 101 -24.37 -12.10 -10.54
CA GLU A 101 -24.59 -12.24 -11.99
C GLU A 101 -23.31 -12.44 -12.83
N ASP A 102 -22.09 -12.25 -12.31
CA ASP A 102 -20.87 -12.35 -13.14
C ASP A 102 -19.63 -12.98 -12.45
N LYS A 103 -19.53 -14.31 -12.64
CA LYS A 103 -18.36 -15.24 -12.65
C LYS A 103 -17.23 -15.16 -11.59
N SER A 104 -16.83 -16.37 -11.19
CA SER A 104 -16.06 -16.81 -10.02
C SER A 104 -14.54 -16.52 -9.95
N GLY A 105 -14.05 -15.40 -10.50
CA GLY A 105 -12.61 -15.08 -10.53
C GLY A 105 -12.13 -13.93 -9.63
N VAL A 106 -13.04 -13.19 -9.00
CA VAL A 106 -12.79 -11.80 -8.53
C VAL A 106 -12.46 -11.70 -7.02
N ASN A 107 -12.60 -12.78 -6.26
CA ASN A 107 -12.53 -12.73 -4.79
C ASN A 107 -11.14 -12.46 -4.21
N GLU A 108 -10.06 -12.97 -4.81
CA GLU A 108 -8.71 -12.84 -4.25
C GLU A 108 -8.07 -11.46 -4.52
N GLU A 109 -8.27 -10.91 -5.72
CA GLU A 109 -7.84 -9.55 -6.05
C GLU A 109 -8.57 -8.52 -5.19
N MET A 110 -9.88 -8.72 -4.95
CA MET A 110 -10.67 -7.87 -4.08
C MET A 110 -10.19 -7.92 -2.61
N ARG A 111 -9.87 -9.11 -2.07
CA ARG A 111 -9.31 -9.24 -0.71
C ARG A 111 -7.95 -8.54 -0.56
N ASN A 112 -7.09 -8.62 -1.57
CA ASN A 112 -5.81 -7.92 -1.57
C ASN A 112 -5.98 -6.39 -1.66
N GLN A 113 -6.92 -5.91 -2.47
CA GLN A 113 -7.28 -4.49 -2.55
C GLN A 113 -7.89 -3.98 -1.25
N VAL A 114 -8.76 -4.77 -0.60
CA VAL A 114 -9.32 -4.47 0.74
C VAL A 114 -8.20 -4.23 1.75
N LYS A 115 -7.21 -5.13 1.83
CA LYS A 115 -6.07 -5.00 2.75
C LYS A 115 -5.20 -3.77 2.44
N GLN A 116 -4.90 -3.52 1.17
CA GLN A 116 -4.11 -2.34 0.74
C GLN A 116 -4.83 -1.00 0.95
N ASN A 117 -6.16 -1.01 0.95
CA ASN A 117 -6.97 0.19 1.16
C ASN A 117 -7.16 0.52 2.64
N ILE A 118 -7.20 -0.48 3.53
CA ILE A 118 -7.31 -0.29 4.99
C ILE A 118 -6.16 0.58 5.52
N GLU A 119 -4.93 0.36 5.06
CA GLU A 119 -3.75 1.16 5.46
C GLU A 119 -3.81 2.62 5.01
N LYS A 120 -4.71 2.95 4.07
CA LYS A 120 -4.84 4.29 3.47
C LYS A 120 -6.06 5.07 3.96
N ILE A 121 -6.94 4.45 4.76
CA ILE A 121 -8.08 5.14 5.36
C ILE A 121 -7.60 5.87 6.60
N ASP A 122 -7.56 7.19 6.50
CA ASP A 122 -7.27 8.08 7.62
C ASP A 122 -8.57 8.60 8.23
N PHE A 123 -8.76 8.31 9.52
CA PHE A 123 -9.87 8.81 10.32
C PHE A 123 -9.34 9.98 11.15
N THR A 124 -9.60 11.20 10.73
CA THR A 124 -9.16 12.44 11.40
C THR A 124 -10.07 12.84 12.56
N ASN A 125 -11.32 12.36 12.57
CA ASN A 125 -12.39 12.78 13.46
C ASN A 125 -12.82 11.69 14.46
N PHE A 126 -11.88 10.85 14.90
CA PHE A 126 -12.14 9.79 15.88
C PHE A 126 -12.01 10.27 17.33
N LYS A 127 -12.61 9.52 18.25
CA LYS A 127 -12.34 9.58 19.68
C LYS A 127 -12.26 8.18 20.26
N VAL A 128 -11.52 8.03 21.36
CA VAL A 128 -11.55 6.81 22.18
C VAL A 128 -12.83 6.83 23.01
N SER A 129 -13.80 5.98 22.68
CA SER A 129 -15.09 5.89 23.39
C SER A 129 -15.00 4.99 24.63
N GLN A 130 -14.11 3.99 24.61
CA GLN A 130 -13.79 3.12 25.75
C GLN A 130 -12.29 2.81 25.78
N SER A 131 -11.72 2.71 26.98
CA SER A 131 -10.37 2.21 27.18
C SER A 131 -10.29 1.52 28.54
N GLU A 132 -9.77 0.30 28.58
CA GLU A 132 -9.62 -0.45 29.82
C GLU A 132 -8.31 -1.25 29.81
N LYS A 133 -7.57 -1.17 30.92
CA LYS A 133 -6.34 -1.94 31.09
C LYS A 133 -6.64 -3.22 31.86
N SER A 134 -6.31 -4.36 31.28
CA SER A 134 -6.45 -5.68 31.90
C SER A 134 -5.09 -6.38 31.85
N GLY A 135 -4.41 -6.45 33.00
CA GLY A 135 -3.04 -6.97 33.07
C GLY A 135 -2.05 -6.09 32.30
N VAL A 136 -1.35 -6.69 31.33
CA VAL A 136 -0.38 -6.01 30.45
C VAL A 136 -1.01 -5.45 29.17
N GLN A 137 -2.30 -5.71 28.94
CA GLN A 137 -2.99 -5.33 27.72
C GLN A 137 -3.91 -4.12 27.97
N ILE A 138 -4.00 -3.24 26.97
CA ILE A 138 -4.95 -2.13 26.91
C ILE A 138 -5.93 -2.43 25.80
N PHE A 139 -7.21 -2.51 26.15
CA PHE A 139 -8.32 -2.65 25.22
C PHE A 139 -8.83 -1.25 24.88
N VAL A 140 -9.13 -1.01 23.60
CA VAL A 140 -9.65 0.28 23.12
C VAL A 140 -10.87 0.07 22.23
N GLU A 141 -11.88 0.93 22.38
CA GLU A 141 -12.92 1.18 21.38
C GLU A 141 -12.75 2.60 20.83
N VAL A 142 -12.77 2.73 19.51
CA VAL A 142 -12.82 4.03 18.83
C VAL A 142 -14.21 4.27 18.26
N GLU A 143 -14.63 5.52 18.28
CA GLU A 143 -15.86 6.02 17.68
C GLU A 143 -15.51 7.12 16.68
N ILE A 144 -16.02 7.00 15.45
CA ILE A 144 -15.80 7.94 14.35
C ILE A 144 -17.14 8.46 13.88
N LYS A 145 -17.32 9.79 13.86
CA LYS A 145 -18.55 10.39 13.33
C LYS A 145 -18.62 10.24 11.81
N ARG A 146 -19.70 9.67 11.28
CA ARG A 146 -19.85 9.41 9.84
C ARG A 146 -19.97 10.67 9.00
N SER A 147 -20.76 11.65 9.45
CA SER A 147 -21.04 12.84 8.65
C SER A 147 -19.77 13.65 8.32
N PRO A 148 -18.90 14.02 9.30
CA PRO A 148 -17.66 14.71 8.99
C PRO A 148 -16.70 13.84 8.15
N PHE A 149 -16.62 12.53 8.43
CA PHE A 149 -15.81 11.61 7.64
C PHE A 149 -16.24 11.57 6.16
N ILE A 150 -17.55 11.47 5.89
CA ILE A 150 -18.11 11.51 4.54
C ILE A 150 -17.82 12.85 3.87
N SER A 151 -17.96 13.95 4.61
CA SER A 151 -17.66 15.30 4.12
C SER A 151 -16.19 15.41 3.69
N ASP A 152 -15.26 14.96 4.52
CA ASP A 152 -13.81 14.97 4.23
C ASP A 152 -13.49 14.16 2.98
N GLN A 153 -14.11 12.99 2.79
CA GLN A 153 -13.89 12.18 1.59
C GLN A 153 -14.47 12.84 0.32
N LYS A 154 -15.64 13.47 0.42
CA LYS A 154 -16.23 14.25 -0.69
C LYS A 154 -15.34 15.44 -1.06
N GLU A 155 -14.78 16.12 -0.07
CA GLU A 155 -13.85 17.23 -0.28
C GLU A 155 -12.55 16.76 -0.95
N LYS A 156 -11.98 15.63 -0.50
CA LYS A 156 -10.80 15.02 -1.14
C LYS A 156 -11.04 14.73 -2.62
N ILE A 157 -12.18 14.13 -2.97
CA ILE A 157 -12.57 13.89 -4.37
C ILE A 157 -12.68 15.21 -5.12
N ALA A 158 -13.45 16.17 -4.61
CA ALA A 158 -13.68 17.43 -5.30
C ALA A 158 -12.37 18.22 -5.52
N PHE A 159 -11.46 18.20 -4.55
CA PHE A 159 -10.14 18.82 -4.67
C PHE A 159 -9.26 18.13 -5.71
N ALA A 160 -9.21 16.79 -5.70
CA ALA A 160 -8.48 16.01 -6.69
C ALA A 160 -9.05 16.21 -8.10
N GLU A 161 -10.37 16.24 -8.26
CA GLU A 161 -11.04 16.49 -9.54
C GLU A 161 -10.72 17.88 -10.13
N ARG A 162 -10.62 18.91 -9.29
CA ARG A 162 -10.18 20.24 -9.73
C ARG A 162 -8.75 20.21 -10.24
N GLN A 163 -7.84 19.58 -9.50
CA GLN A 163 -6.44 19.42 -9.93
C GLN A 163 -6.32 18.64 -11.23
N VAL A 164 -7.08 17.56 -11.38
CA VAL A 164 -7.16 16.79 -12.62
C VAL A 164 -7.64 17.68 -13.76
N SER A 165 -8.73 18.43 -13.57
CA SER A 165 -9.27 19.34 -14.59
C SER A 165 -8.24 20.40 -15.02
N ASP A 166 -7.47 20.96 -14.09
CA ASP A 166 -6.44 21.94 -14.41
C ASP A 166 -5.25 21.32 -15.14
N LEU A 167 -4.84 20.11 -14.79
CA LEU A 167 -3.81 19.37 -15.53
C LEU A 167 -4.28 19.01 -16.94
N GLU A 168 -5.55 18.62 -17.11
CA GLU A 168 -6.17 18.29 -18.39
C GLU A 168 -6.19 19.48 -19.35
N LYS A 169 -6.60 20.67 -18.88
CA LYS A 169 -6.59 21.91 -19.69
C LYS A 169 -5.20 22.20 -20.26
N ASN A 170 -4.16 21.84 -19.51
CA ASN A 170 -2.76 22.04 -19.89
C ASN A 170 -2.21 20.94 -20.82
N LEU A 171 -2.95 19.85 -21.08
CA LEU A 171 -2.48 18.77 -21.96
C LEU A 171 -2.37 19.23 -23.42
N SER A 172 -3.35 19.95 -23.97
CA SER A 172 -3.41 20.27 -25.41
C SER A 172 -2.21 21.06 -25.91
N GLY A 173 -1.71 22.01 -25.11
CA GLY A 173 -0.54 22.85 -25.44
C GLY A 173 0.82 22.29 -25.01
N ALA A 174 0.82 21.19 -24.24
CA ALA A 174 2.05 20.63 -23.69
C ALA A 174 2.86 19.83 -24.74
N ASN A 175 4.18 19.89 -24.62
CA ASN A 175 5.08 19.01 -25.35
C ASN A 175 4.92 17.55 -24.84
N PRO A 176 5.41 16.53 -25.58
CA PRO A 176 5.17 15.13 -25.21
C PRO A 176 5.66 14.75 -23.82
N ILE A 177 6.82 15.27 -23.40
CA ILE A 177 7.35 15.01 -22.05
C ILE A 177 6.41 15.61 -21.01
N GLN A 178 6.05 16.88 -21.16
CA GLN A 178 5.16 17.55 -20.23
C GLN A 178 3.79 16.87 -20.17
N LYS A 179 3.25 16.42 -21.31
CA LYS A 179 2.03 15.61 -21.38
C LYS A 179 2.18 14.32 -20.57
N ARG A 180 3.30 13.61 -20.74
CA ARG A 180 3.57 12.37 -19.99
C ARG A 180 3.64 12.61 -18.49
N VAL A 181 4.32 13.68 -18.05
CA VAL A 181 4.40 14.06 -16.63
C VAL A 181 3.04 14.44 -16.07
N ASN A 182 2.25 15.25 -16.80
CA ASN A 182 0.91 15.63 -16.38
C ASN A 182 -0.02 14.41 -16.30
N LEU A 183 0.06 13.48 -17.25
CA LEU A 183 -0.70 12.23 -17.22
C LEU A 183 -0.32 11.35 -16.02
N LEU A 184 0.96 11.27 -15.64
CA LEU A 184 1.36 10.58 -14.41
C LEU A 184 0.70 11.19 -13.16
N LYS A 185 0.68 12.52 -13.06
CA LYS A 185 0.03 13.23 -11.95
C LYS A 185 -1.48 13.01 -11.94
N ILE A 186 -2.12 13.06 -13.12
CA ILE A 186 -3.55 12.77 -13.26
C ILE A 186 -3.83 11.33 -12.81
N LEU A 187 -3.03 10.35 -13.22
CA LEU A 187 -3.20 8.96 -12.82
C LEU A 187 -3.09 8.76 -11.31
N ASP A 188 -2.20 9.48 -10.64
CA ASP A 188 -2.11 9.44 -9.18
C ASP A 188 -3.38 10.02 -8.51
N LEU A 189 -3.83 11.18 -8.97
CA LEU A 189 -5.06 11.82 -8.49
C LEU A 189 -6.31 10.96 -8.75
N GLU A 190 -6.42 10.33 -9.92
CA GLU A 190 -7.53 9.43 -10.26
C GLU A 190 -7.55 8.18 -9.38
N LYS A 191 -6.39 7.64 -8.99
CA LYS A 191 -6.32 6.55 -7.99
C LYS A 191 -6.79 7.01 -6.62
N GLN A 192 -6.47 8.24 -6.22
CA GLN A 192 -6.98 8.83 -4.98
C GLN A 192 -8.50 9.01 -5.03
N ILE A 193 -9.03 9.53 -6.15
CA ILE A 193 -10.47 9.67 -6.40
C ILE A 193 -11.16 8.30 -6.35
N GLU A 194 -10.60 7.27 -6.99
CA GLU A 194 -11.12 5.91 -6.96
C GLU A 194 -11.21 5.39 -5.52
N LEU A 195 -10.12 5.52 -4.75
CA LEU A 195 -10.07 5.07 -3.35
C LEU A 195 -11.14 5.76 -2.51
N SER A 196 -11.19 7.10 -2.52
CA SER A 196 -12.20 7.85 -1.78
C SER A 196 -13.62 7.54 -2.25
N SER A 197 -13.83 7.28 -3.54
CA SER A 197 -15.13 6.88 -4.09
C SER A 197 -15.59 5.52 -3.56
N ARG A 198 -14.68 4.55 -3.45
CA ARG A 198 -14.96 3.24 -2.85
C ARG A 198 -15.28 3.38 -1.36
N ILE A 199 -14.54 4.21 -0.63
CA ILE A 199 -14.79 4.51 0.78
C ILE A 199 -16.19 5.12 0.97
N LEU A 200 -16.53 6.13 0.17
CA LEU A 200 -17.85 6.77 0.22
C LEU A 200 -18.97 5.80 -0.10
N ASN A 201 -18.80 4.97 -1.13
CA ASN A 201 -19.76 3.94 -1.47
C ASN A 201 -20.00 2.97 -0.29
N GLY A 202 -18.94 2.62 0.45
CA GLY A 202 -19.06 1.86 1.70
C GLY A 202 -19.66 2.56 2.88
N ALA A 203 -19.51 3.88 2.92
CA ALA A 203 -20.21 4.71 3.87
C ALA A 203 -21.69 4.92 3.47
N GLY A 204 -22.23 4.16 2.51
CA GLY A 204 -23.63 4.20 2.09
C GLY A 204 -23.97 5.37 1.17
N GLU A 205 -22.96 6.07 0.65
CA GLU A 205 -23.18 7.17 -0.29
C GLU A 205 -23.35 6.63 -1.72
N SER A 206 -24.32 7.20 -2.43
CA SER A 206 -24.52 6.92 -3.85
C SER A 206 -23.43 7.58 -4.69
N ILE A 207 -22.42 6.81 -5.11
CA ILE A 207 -21.31 7.26 -5.96
C ILE A 207 -21.31 6.46 -7.26
N ASN A 208 -21.14 7.14 -8.39
CA ASN A 208 -21.00 6.50 -9.69
C ASN A 208 -19.59 5.91 -9.89
N LEU A 209 -19.29 4.80 -9.21
CA LEU A 209 -17.97 4.17 -9.25
C LEU A 209 -17.55 3.76 -10.67
N LYS A 210 -18.52 3.33 -11.50
CA LYS A 210 -18.26 2.95 -12.90
C LYS A 210 -17.68 4.12 -13.71
N GLU A 211 -18.23 5.32 -13.53
CA GLU A 211 -17.70 6.52 -14.19
C GLU A 211 -16.26 6.83 -13.75
N LYS A 212 -15.97 6.74 -12.46
CA LYS A 212 -14.60 6.98 -11.93
C LYS A 212 -13.60 5.97 -12.49
N LEU A 213 -13.96 4.68 -12.53
CA LEU A 213 -13.12 3.63 -13.11
C LEU A 213 -12.89 3.81 -14.61
N ASN A 214 -13.93 4.21 -15.35
CA ASN A 214 -13.81 4.50 -16.78
C ASN A 214 -12.87 5.69 -17.03
N ARG A 215 -12.92 6.72 -16.19
CA ARG A 215 -12.04 7.89 -16.28
C ARG A 215 -10.57 7.54 -16.00
N LEU A 216 -10.31 6.75 -14.95
CA LEU A 216 -8.97 6.22 -14.67
C LEU A 216 -8.44 5.40 -15.86
N ALA A 217 -9.24 4.48 -16.41
CA ALA A 217 -8.86 3.67 -17.56
C ALA A 217 -8.57 4.52 -18.81
N PHE A 218 -9.35 5.57 -19.04
CA PHE A 218 -9.14 6.52 -20.13
C PHE A 218 -7.75 7.19 -20.05
N PHE A 219 -7.37 7.72 -18.89
CA PHE A 219 -6.04 8.33 -18.71
C PHE A 219 -4.92 7.30 -18.78
N GLN A 220 -5.13 6.08 -18.29
CA GLN A 220 -4.14 5.01 -18.37
C GLN A 220 -3.85 4.67 -19.84
N ASN A 221 -4.88 4.57 -20.66
CA ASN A 221 -4.75 4.33 -22.09
C ASN A 221 -4.01 5.47 -22.80
N GLN A 222 -4.35 6.73 -22.48
CA GLN A 222 -3.61 7.87 -23.04
C GLN A 222 -2.13 7.87 -22.65
N PHE A 223 -1.83 7.58 -21.37
CA PHE A 223 -0.47 7.51 -20.88
C PHE A 223 0.35 6.43 -21.57
N ASN A 224 -0.22 5.24 -21.75
CA ASN A 224 0.44 4.13 -22.44
C ASN A 224 0.69 4.49 -23.92
N GLN A 225 -0.33 4.96 -24.63
CA GLN A 225 -0.21 5.37 -26.04
C GLN A 225 0.84 6.47 -26.25
N LEU A 226 0.93 7.43 -25.33
CA LEU A 226 1.92 8.50 -25.40
C LEU A 226 3.32 7.95 -25.11
N THR A 227 3.48 7.16 -24.05
CA THR A 227 4.78 6.57 -23.66
C THR A 227 5.36 5.70 -24.77
N ASP A 228 4.51 4.95 -25.47
CA ASP A 228 4.93 4.14 -26.62
C ASP A 228 5.38 4.95 -27.84
N LYS A 229 4.96 6.22 -27.94
CA LYS A 229 5.32 7.12 -29.05
C LYS A 229 6.49 8.03 -28.74
N ILE A 230 6.74 8.33 -27.48
CA ILE A 230 7.86 9.20 -27.08
C ILE A 230 9.17 8.44 -27.32
N GLU A 231 10.08 9.13 -27.99
CA GLU A 231 11.43 8.63 -28.23
C GLU A 231 12.46 9.73 -27.97
N PHE A 232 13.62 9.34 -27.45
CA PHE A 232 14.72 10.25 -27.23
C PHE A 232 15.80 10.05 -28.28
N TYR A 233 16.24 11.13 -28.88
CA TYR A 233 17.37 11.19 -29.80
C TYR A 233 18.52 11.94 -29.11
N PHE A 234 19.75 11.48 -29.24
CA PHE A 234 20.91 12.16 -28.68
C PHE A 234 21.63 12.96 -29.77
N GLU A 235 21.90 14.23 -29.51
CA GLU A 235 22.64 15.07 -30.45
C GLU A 235 24.07 14.56 -30.65
N MET A 236 24.58 14.60 -31.89
CA MET A 236 25.86 13.98 -32.30
C MET A 236 27.07 14.47 -31.49
N ASN A 237 27.05 15.72 -31.05
CA ASN A 237 28.15 16.34 -30.30
C ASN A 237 28.07 16.10 -28.78
N SER A 238 27.12 15.28 -28.33
CA SER A 238 26.97 14.95 -26.91
C SER A 238 28.14 14.10 -26.42
N ALA A 239 28.59 14.33 -25.17
CA ALA A 239 29.67 13.57 -24.55
C ALA A 239 29.38 12.05 -24.58
N LYS A 240 30.22 11.26 -25.27
CA LYS A 240 29.92 9.87 -25.63
C LYS A 240 29.70 8.96 -24.43
N GLU A 241 30.59 9.01 -23.44
CA GLU A 241 30.54 8.15 -22.25
C GLU A 241 29.29 8.44 -21.41
N ILE A 242 29.01 9.73 -21.15
CA ILE A 242 27.80 10.17 -20.45
C ILE A 242 26.55 9.76 -21.25
N SER A 243 26.56 9.96 -22.57
CA SER A 243 25.44 9.58 -23.44
C SER A 243 25.12 8.09 -23.34
N GLN A 244 26.12 7.22 -23.24
CA GLN A 244 25.91 5.78 -23.08
C GLN A 244 25.25 5.44 -21.73
N ILE A 245 25.65 6.09 -20.64
CA ILE A 245 25.04 5.94 -19.32
C ILE A 245 23.57 6.34 -19.35
N ILE A 246 23.27 7.53 -19.90
CA ILE A 246 21.90 8.04 -20.03
C ILE A 246 21.06 7.11 -20.91
N ARG A 247 21.59 6.61 -22.04
CA ARG A 247 20.90 5.62 -22.89
C ARG A 247 20.57 4.35 -22.11
N GLY A 248 21.52 3.81 -21.36
CA GLY A 248 21.32 2.63 -20.52
C GLY A 248 20.21 2.85 -19.49
N ALA A 249 20.19 4.01 -18.83
CA ALA A 249 19.19 4.36 -17.84
C ALA A 249 17.78 4.55 -18.45
N LEU A 250 17.67 5.24 -19.59
CA LEU A 250 16.39 5.40 -20.29
C LEU A 250 15.81 4.05 -20.77
N ASN A 251 16.67 3.15 -21.26
CA ASN A 251 16.24 1.81 -21.67
C ASN A 251 15.71 0.98 -20.49
N LYS A 252 16.31 1.10 -19.28
CA LYS A 252 15.79 0.45 -18.06
C LYS A 252 14.39 0.92 -17.71
N GLU A 253 14.08 2.20 -17.96
CA GLU A 253 12.74 2.78 -17.84
C GLU A 253 11.80 2.45 -19.02
N LYS A 254 12.23 1.57 -19.95
CA LYS A 254 11.49 1.18 -21.16
C LYS A 254 11.16 2.37 -22.08
N ILE A 255 11.97 3.41 -22.02
CA ILE A 255 11.82 4.59 -22.88
C ILE A 255 12.58 4.33 -24.19
N LYS A 256 11.92 4.60 -25.33
CA LYS A 256 12.50 4.36 -26.65
C LYS A 256 13.61 5.36 -26.96
N ILE A 257 14.66 4.86 -27.61
CA ILE A 257 15.79 5.66 -28.08
C ILE A 257 15.82 5.60 -29.60
N ALA A 258 15.74 6.77 -30.23
CA ALA A 258 15.78 6.91 -31.68
C ALA A 258 17.23 6.85 -32.18
N ASN A 259 17.40 6.20 -33.34
CA ASN A 259 18.69 6.09 -34.01
C ASN A 259 19.01 7.29 -34.91
N SER A 260 17.99 8.07 -35.28
CA SER A 260 18.11 9.23 -36.16
C SER A 260 17.20 10.36 -35.73
N ARG A 261 17.62 11.59 -36.03
CA ARG A 261 16.77 12.77 -35.83
C ARG A 261 15.56 12.69 -36.77
N SER A 262 14.40 13.05 -36.25
CA SER A 262 13.15 13.17 -37.01
C SER A 262 12.46 14.50 -36.66
N ASN A 263 11.51 14.91 -37.50
CA ASN A 263 10.64 16.05 -37.24
C ASN A 263 9.38 15.64 -36.45
N SER A 264 9.38 14.45 -35.85
CA SER A 264 8.25 13.97 -35.05
C SER A 264 8.06 14.86 -33.84
N ALA A 265 6.83 15.34 -33.62
CA ALA A 265 6.49 16.07 -32.41
C ALA A 265 6.73 15.24 -31.14
N ASN A 266 6.80 13.91 -31.24
CA ASN A 266 7.04 12.97 -30.14
C ASN A 266 8.53 12.64 -29.91
N GLN A 267 9.43 13.12 -30.78
CA GLN A 267 10.86 12.95 -30.60
C GLN A 267 11.42 14.09 -29.76
N ILE A 268 12.22 13.74 -28.75
CA ILE A 268 12.93 14.67 -27.89
C ILE A 268 14.41 14.57 -28.17
N THR A 269 15.04 15.67 -28.54
CA THR A 269 16.49 15.74 -28.70
C THR A 269 17.14 16.06 -27.35
N ILE A 270 17.98 15.17 -26.85
CA ILE A 270 18.85 15.41 -25.69
C ILE A 270 20.18 15.94 -26.20
N LYS A 271 20.56 17.10 -25.68
CA LYS A 271 21.90 17.66 -25.78
C LYS A 271 22.59 17.55 -24.44
N ILE A 272 23.79 16.98 -24.45
CA ILE A 272 24.60 16.79 -23.25
C ILE A 272 25.93 17.51 -23.43
N ASN A 273 26.13 18.56 -22.64
CA ASN A 273 27.42 19.24 -22.55
C ASN A 273 28.06 18.91 -21.21
N SER A 274 29.34 18.56 -21.21
CA SER A 274 30.08 18.27 -19.99
C SER A 274 31.39 19.03 -19.95
N SER A 275 31.77 19.47 -18.75
CA SER A 275 33.10 20.01 -18.46
C SER A 275 33.63 19.37 -17.18
N SER A 276 34.92 19.08 -17.17
CA SER A 276 35.61 18.52 -16.00
C SER A 276 36.68 19.47 -15.52
N ARG A 277 36.84 19.54 -14.20
CA ARG A 277 37.97 20.21 -13.56
C ARG A 277 38.67 19.21 -12.64
N SER A 278 39.96 19.04 -12.85
CA SER A 278 40.84 18.30 -11.95
C SER A 278 41.50 19.25 -10.95
N ASP A 279 41.55 18.85 -9.69
CA ASP A 279 42.36 19.47 -8.64
C ASP A 279 43.14 18.35 -7.92
N GLU A 280 44.28 18.65 -7.30
CA GLU A 280 45.02 17.70 -6.45
C GLU A 280 45.01 18.18 -5.01
N ILE A 281 44.58 17.32 -4.08
CA ILE A 281 44.47 17.63 -2.66
C ILE A 281 45.07 16.49 -1.85
N TYR A 282 46.11 16.79 -1.06
CA TYR A 282 46.82 15.81 -0.20
C TYR A 282 47.27 14.54 -0.95
N GLY A 283 47.75 14.68 -2.19
CA GLY A 283 48.20 13.55 -3.02
C GLY A 283 47.07 12.71 -3.63
N ALA A 284 45.82 13.14 -3.50
CA ALA A 284 44.69 12.57 -4.23
C ALA A 284 44.27 13.50 -5.38
N HIS A 285 44.08 12.92 -6.55
CA HIS A 285 43.45 13.59 -7.68
C HIS A 285 41.93 13.62 -7.44
N ILE A 286 41.33 14.79 -7.59
CA ILE A 286 39.88 15.01 -7.47
C ILE A 286 39.39 15.58 -8.80
N ASN A 287 38.37 14.94 -9.37
CA ASN A 287 37.73 15.43 -10.58
C ASN A 287 36.28 15.82 -10.29
N LYS A 288 35.95 17.07 -10.60
CA LYS A 288 34.58 17.60 -10.57
C LYS A 288 34.06 17.66 -11.99
N LEU A 289 33.04 16.84 -12.27
CA LEU A 289 32.39 16.74 -13.57
C LEU A 289 31.04 17.47 -13.51
N ARG A 290 30.94 18.59 -14.23
CA ARG A 290 29.68 19.30 -14.44
C ARG A 290 29.03 18.86 -15.74
N ILE A 291 27.75 18.54 -15.68
CA ILE A 291 26.98 18.02 -16.80
C ILE A 291 25.71 18.85 -16.95
N ASN A 292 25.52 19.40 -18.15
CA ASN A 292 24.34 20.16 -18.52
C ASN A 292 23.51 19.34 -19.50
N PHE A 293 22.25 19.10 -19.13
CA PHE A 293 21.26 18.45 -19.96
C PHE A 293 20.28 19.48 -20.52
N GLU A 294 20.02 19.38 -21.81
CA GLU A 294 18.98 20.16 -22.47
C GLU A 294 18.11 19.22 -23.30
N ASN A 295 16.81 19.21 -23.02
CA ASN A 295 15.82 18.42 -23.74
C ASN A 295 15.03 19.35 -24.65
N ILE A 296 15.08 19.08 -25.95
CA ILE A 296 14.55 19.96 -26.98
C ILE A 296 13.44 19.23 -27.73
N SER A 297 12.28 19.88 -27.86
CA SER A 297 11.16 19.41 -28.68
C SER A 297 10.64 20.58 -29.52
N ASN A 298 10.40 20.34 -30.81
CA ASN A 298 9.98 21.39 -31.75
C ASN A 298 10.83 22.67 -31.67
N SER A 299 12.17 22.50 -31.57
CA SER A 299 13.16 23.58 -31.46
C SER A 299 13.02 24.46 -30.20
N LYS A 300 12.27 24.03 -29.19
CA LYS A 300 12.19 24.69 -27.88
C LYS A 300 12.74 23.78 -26.80
N THR A 301 13.48 24.37 -25.87
CA THR A 301 13.91 23.68 -24.66
C THR A 301 12.71 23.43 -23.76
N VAL A 302 12.40 22.17 -23.53
CA VAL A 302 11.22 21.74 -22.76
C VAL A 302 11.56 21.28 -21.34
N ALA A 303 12.82 20.94 -21.11
CA ALA A 303 13.36 20.57 -19.81
C ALA A 303 14.88 20.74 -19.85
N SER A 304 15.48 21.15 -18.73
CA SER A 304 16.93 21.21 -18.59
C SER A 304 17.33 20.95 -17.15
N ASN A 305 18.55 20.49 -16.96
CA ASN A 305 19.14 20.33 -15.64
C ASN A 305 20.65 20.49 -15.71
N SER A 306 21.25 20.92 -14.60
CA SER A 306 22.69 20.97 -14.43
C SER A 306 23.04 20.23 -13.16
N ILE A 307 23.93 19.25 -13.27
CA ILE A 307 24.41 18.48 -12.12
C ILE A 307 25.92 18.53 -12.06
N GLU A 308 26.43 18.40 -10.85
CA GLU A 308 27.85 18.23 -10.59
C GLU A 308 28.03 16.92 -9.81
N VAL A 309 28.96 16.10 -10.28
CA VAL A 309 29.37 14.87 -9.63
C VAL A 309 30.87 14.90 -9.43
N THR A 310 31.34 14.31 -8.35
CA THR A 310 32.77 14.29 -7.99
C THR A 310 33.26 12.86 -7.90
N GLY A 311 34.52 12.67 -8.30
CA GLY A 311 35.27 11.44 -8.11
C GLY A 311 36.68 11.75 -7.63
N SER A 312 37.28 10.81 -6.92
CA SER A 312 38.64 10.95 -6.38
C SER A 312 39.44 9.68 -6.61
N SER A 313 40.73 9.82 -6.86
CA SER A 313 41.67 8.71 -6.97
C SER A 313 43.07 9.11 -6.52
N THR A 314 43.77 8.21 -5.85
CA THR A 314 45.19 8.37 -5.51
C THR A 314 46.11 7.93 -6.65
N ILE A 315 45.55 7.46 -7.77
CA ILE A 315 46.31 6.86 -8.89
C ILE A 315 46.58 7.90 -9.98
N SER A 316 45.53 8.48 -10.56
CA SER A 316 45.66 9.56 -11.55
C SER A 316 44.36 10.34 -11.71
N GLU A 317 44.44 11.47 -12.43
CA GLU A 317 43.27 12.26 -12.82
C GLU A 317 42.25 11.48 -13.65
N LYS A 318 42.70 10.52 -14.47
CA LYS A 318 41.82 9.70 -15.31
C LYS A 318 40.93 8.79 -14.47
N GLU A 319 41.50 8.14 -13.46
CA GLU A 319 40.73 7.30 -12.52
C GLU A 319 39.79 8.17 -11.67
N ALA A 320 40.21 9.38 -11.28
CA ALA A 320 39.33 10.32 -10.59
C ALA A 320 38.14 10.75 -11.47
N TYR A 321 38.37 10.97 -12.78
CA TYR A 321 37.31 11.24 -13.74
C TYR A 321 36.34 10.05 -13.90
N LEU A 322 36.86 8.82 -14.06
CA LEU A 322 36.02 7.63 -14.15
C LEU A 322 35.21 7.41 -12.86
N ALA A 323 35.77 7.72 -11.70
CA ALA A 323 35.04 7.72 -10.44
C ALA A 323 33.92 8.79 -10.44
N ALA A 324 34.14 9.97 -11.02
CA ALA A 324 33.09 10.99 -11.15
C ALA A 324 31.97 10.54 -12.08
N VAL A 325 32.31 9.88 -13.20
CA VAL A 325 31.36 9.24 -14.11
C VAL A 325 30.59 8.12 -13.41
N LYS A 326 31.23 7.35 -12.52
CA LYS A 326 30.53 6.34 -11.71
C LYS A 326 29.53 6.98 -10.73
N SER A 327 29.93 8.08 -10.08
CA SER A 327 29.03 8.86 -9.22
C SER A 327 27.78 9.38 -9.97
N LEU A 328 27.86 9.63 -11.27
CA LEU A 328 26.68 9.92 -12.10
C LEU A 328 25.73 8.73 -12.18
N GLU A 329 26.23 7.52 -12.41
CA GLU A 329 25.40 6.31 -12.45
C GLU A 329 24.69 6.07 -11.10
N ASP A 330 25.41 6.29 -10.01
CA ASP A 330 24.87 6.13 -8.66
C ASP A 330 23.77 7.17 -8.40
N LYS A 331 24.01 8.43 -8.81
CA LYS A 331 23.00 9.50 -8.73
C LYS A 331 21.76 9.18 -9.57
N ILE A 332 21.91 8.64 -10.78
CA ILE A 332 20.78 8.18 -11.61
C ILE A 332 20.00 7.07 -10.92
N SER A 333 20.68 6.14 -10.27
CA SER A 333 20.05 5.03 -9.56
C SER A 333 19.26 5.49 -8.33
N GLN A 334 19.74 6.55 -7.66
CA GLN A 334 19.08 7.14 -6.49
C GLN A 334 17.92 8.06 -6.87
N ASP A 335 18.14 8.98 -7.82
CA ASP A 335 17.21 10.07 -8.12
C ASP A 335 16.25 9.74 -9.27
N GLY A 336 16.58 8.75 -10.10
CA GLY A 336 15.87 8.40 -11.32
C GLY A 336 16.25 9.25 -12.53
N ILE A 337 16.31 8.62 -13.71
CA ILE A 337 16.82 9.24 -14.94
C ILE A 337 16.03 10.48 -15.38
N LEU A 338 14.71 10.48 -15.21
CA LEU A 338 13.87 11.60 -15.61
C LEU A 338 14.15 12.85 -14.76
N LYS A 339 14.46 12.68 -13.47
CA LYS A 339 14.87 13.79 -12.60
C LYS A 339 16.24 14.31 -12.98
N ILE A 340 17.18 13.41 -13.27
CA ILE A 340 18.52 13.80 -13.76
C ILE A 340 18.43 14.62 -15.04
N LEU A 341 17.54 14.27 -15.96
CA LEU A 341 17.30 15.04 -17.19
C LEU A 341 16.49 16.33 -16.97
N GLY A 342 16.02 16.64 -15.76
CA GLY A 342 15.20 17.83 -15.47
C GLY A 342 13.75 17.73 -15.95
N ILE A 343 13.27 16.52 -16.20
CA ILE A 343 11.90 16.24 -16.66
C ILE A 343 10.93 16.15 -15.46
N LEU A 344 11.40 15.62 -14.35
CA LEU A 344 10.69 15.58 -13.07
C LEU A 344 11.44 16.46 -12.07
N ASN A 345 10.69 17.24 -11.29
CA ASN A 345 11.22 18.04 -10.18
C ASN A 345 11.05 17.28 -8.87
#